data_AF-A0A3Q3EW36-F1
#
_entry.id   AF-A0A3Q3EW36-F1
#
_cell.length_a   1.000
_cell.length_b   1.000
_cell.length_c   1.000
_cell.angle_alpha   90.00
_cell.angle_beta   90.00
_cell.angle_gamma   90.00
#
_symmetry.space_group_name_H-M   'P 1'
#
loop_
_entity.id
_entity.type
_entity.pdbx_description
1 polymer ?
#
loop_
_entity_poly.entity_id
_entity_poly.type
_entity_poly.pdbx_seq_one_letter_code
_entity_poly.pdbx_strand_id
1 'polypeptide(L)'
;VLKTVSLVVMLSGSCGQPARYPPPQVKRVVGGRSAGPGLFPWQVLLSVEDLSRVPEDRWFGSGALLSESWVLTAAHVLRSQRRDTSVVSLGLHDAADRGSSLIRSVKLLLLHPDFQPNNYNNDIALLKLTERVEFTELIRPGDPPAPLPNSLGVVAGWGISNDNTSSSSGAPPSLTSDVLQFVKLPVVSQDECQASYASRSISYNITDNMFCAGFFEGGRDTCLGDSGGAFVMEDRVSRRWVVFGLVSWGGPEECGSQRVYGVYTRVAKYVEWIQEQLHAAP
;
A
#
# COMPACT_ATOMS: atom_id res chain seq x y z
N VAL A 1 -15.23 -17.83 -25.52
CA VAL A 1 -15.93 -16.53 -25.58
C VAL A 1 -15.31 -15.64 -24.51
N LEU A 2 -14.28 -14.86 -24.88
CA LEU A 2 -13.62 -13.92 -23.97
C LEU A 2 -14.61 -12.79 -23.67
N LYS A 3 -15.12 -12.73 -22.45
CA LYS A 3 -15.77 -11.51 -21.97
C LYS A 3 -14.67 -10.49 -21.70
N THR A 4 -14.47 -9.60 -22.65
CA THR A 4 -13.83 -8.31 -22.44
C THR A 4 -14.59 -7.63 -21.31
N VAL A 5 -14.05 -7.64 -20.09
CA VAL A 5 -14.58 -6.84 -18.99
C VAL A 5 -14.30 -5.39 -19.37
N SER A 6 -15.29 -4.74 -19.97
CA SER A 6 -15.31 -3.29 -20.11
C SER A 6 -15.15 -2.70 -18.72
N LEU A 7 -13.98 -2.11 -18.49
CA LEU A 7 -13.63 -1.31 -17.33
C LEU A 7 -14.61 -0.12 -17.29
N VAL A 8 -15.72 -0.26 -16.56
CA VAL A 8 -16.64 0.85 -16.35
C VAL A 8 -15.96 1.85 -15.42
N VAL A 9 -15.54 2.93 -16.06
CA VAL A 9 -15.23 4.27 -15.55
C VAL A 9 -15.96 4.54 -14.23
N MET A 10 -15.19 4.65 -13.13
CA MET A 10 -15.66 5.40 -11.96
C MET A 10 -15.85 6.85 -12.40
N LEU A 11 -17.11 7.28 -12.35
CA LEU A 11 -17.60 8.55 -12.88
C LEU A 11 -16.86 9.75 -12.25
N SER A 12 -16.48 10.69 -13.12
CA SER A 12 -16.12 12.09 -12.85
C SER A 12 -14.84 12.42 -12.05
N GLY A 13 -13.70 11.83 -12.40
CA GLY A 13 -12.39 12.35 -11.96
C GLY A 13 -11.21 11.71 -12.69
N SER A 14 -10.17 12.48 -13.01
CA SER A 14 -8.93 11.99 -13.60
C SER A 14 -8.11 11.15 -12.59
N CYS A 15 -8.47 9.88 -12.40
CA CYS A 15 -7.66 8.92 -11.63
C CYS A 15 -6.33 8.60 -12.32
N GLY A 16 -5.33 8.17 -11.54
CA GLY A 16 -4.04 7.70 -12.04
C GLY A 16 -3.20 8.77 -12.75
N GLN A 17 -3.54 10.05 -12.62
CA GLN A 17 -2.87 11.16 -13.28
C GLN A 17 -2.27 12.11 -12.23
N PRO A 18 -1.03 11.88 -11.79
CA PRO A 18 -0.38 12.77 -10.83
C PRO A 18 -0.06 14.12 -11.48
N ALA A 19 -0.08 15.19 -10.68
CA ALA A 19 0.30 16.52 -11.16
C ALA A 19 1.79 16.61 -11.51
N ARG A 20 2.63 15.75 -10.88
CA ARG A 20 4.07 15.64 -11.13
C ARG A 20 4.43 14.19 -11.39
N TYR A 21 5.24 13.96 -12.43
CA TYR A 21 5.72 12.63 -12.76
C TYR A 21 7.08 12.36 -12.11
N PRO A 22 7.36 11.11 -11.66
CA PRO A 22 8.69 10.74 -11.22
C PRO A 22 9.70 10.99 -12.34
N PRO A 23 10.88 11.56 -12.06
CA PRO A 23 11.86 11.85 -13.09
C PRO A 23 12.29 10.55 -13.82
N PRO A 24 12.42 10.57 -15.16
CA PRO A 24 12.92 9.42 -15.91
C PRO A 24 14.31 9.06 -15.39
N GLN A 25 14.48 7.82 -14.91
CA GLN A 25 15.75 7.41 -14.30
C GLN A 25 16.84 7.28 -15.36
N VAL A 26 17.92 8.04 -15.21
CA VAL A 26 19.16 7.91 -16.01
C VAL A 26 20.18 6.99 -15.30
N LYS A 27 20.04 6.71 -14.00
CA LYS A 27 20.91 5.76 -13.24
C LYS A 27 20.18 5.06 -12.08
N ARG A 28 20.59 3.81 -11.80
CA ARG A 28 20.16 2.94 -10.69
C ARG A 28 20.65 3.52 -9.35
N VAL A 29 19.75 3.96 -8.46
CA VAL A 29 20.08 4.48 -7.11
C VAL A 29 19.61 3.51 -6.02
N VAL A 30 20.51 3.03 -5.16
CA VAL A 30 20.30 2.04 -4.07
C VAL A 30 19.86 2.74 -2.79
N GLY A 31 18.96 2.13 -2.00
CA GLY A 31 18.23 2.80 -0.92
C GLY A 31 17.03 3.61 -1.46
N GLY A 32 15.95 3.69 -0.70
CA GLY A 32 14.78 4.52 -1.05
C GLY A 32 15.17 5.97 -1.36
N ARG A 33 14.29 6.71 -2.05
CA ARG A 33 14.50 8.13 -2.35
C ARG A 33 13.38 8.96 -1.77
N SER A 34 13.70 10.14 -1.26
CA SER A 34 12.68 11.11 -0.88
C SER A 34 11.82 11.44 -2.10
N ALA A 35 10.50 11.30 -1.94
CA ALA A 35 9.55 11.77 -2.91
C ALA A 35 9.57 13.31 -2.95
N GLY A 36 9.19 13.91 -4.07
CA GLY A 36 8.77 15.30 -4.06
C GLY A 36 7.29 15.40 -3.65
N PRO A 37 6.82 16.55 -3.14
CA PRO A 37 5.40 16.78 -2.91
C PRO A 37 4.56 16.47 -4.16
N GLY A 38 3.50 15.68 -4.01
CA GLY A 38 2.55 15.34 -5.09
C GLY A 38 3.01 14.27 -6.07
N LEU A 39 4.16 13.61 -5.86
CA LEU A 39 4.58 12.48 -6.72
C LEU A 39 3.66 11.26 -6.60
N PHE A 40 3.10 11.02 -5.41
CA PHE A 40 2.19 9.92 -5.12
C PHE A 40 0.91 10.47 -4.48
N PRO A 41 0.05 11.16 -5.24
CA PRO A 41 -1.08 11.91 -4.68
C PRO A 41 -2.21 11.00 -4.16
N TRP A 42 -2.14 9.69 -4.43
CA TRP A 42 -3.01 8.68 -3.84
C TRP A 42 -2.50 8.18 -2.49
N GLN A 43 -1.24 8.42 -2.14
CA GLN A 43 -0.66 7.93 -0.90
C GLN A 43 -1.41 8.51 0.29
N VAL A 44 -1.79 7.64 1.22
CA VAL A 44 -2.34 8.06 2.51
C VAL A 44 -1.55 7.46 3.66
N LEU A 45 -1.44 8.22 4.74
CA LEU A 45 -1.01 7.70 6.03
C LEU A 45 -2.25 7.30 6.83
N LEU A 46 -2.26 6.06 7.31
CA LEU A 46 -3.28 5.55 8.23
C LEU A 46 -2.71 5.58 9.64
N SER A 47 -3.40 6.25 10.55
CA SER A 47 -3.11 6.19 11.99
C SER A 47 -4.25 5.47 12.69
N VAL A 48 -3.92 4.40 13.41
CA VAL A 48 -4.89 3.53 14.08
C VAL A 48 -4.58 3.49 15.56
N GLU A 49 -5.60 3.74 16.38
CA GLU A 49 -5.50 3.65 17.84
C GLU A 49 -6.55 2.65 18.34
N ASP A 50 -6.10 1.58 19.00
CA ASP A 50 -6.94 0.61 19.69
C ASP A 50 -7.13 1.04 21.15
N LEU A 51 -8.27 1.70 21.39
CA LEU A 51 -8.68 2.18 22.70
C LEU A 51 -9.26 1.08 23.59
N SER A 52 -9.33 -0.17 23.12
CA SER A 52 -9.89 -1.29 23.89
C SER A 52 -8.85 -1.98 24.78
N ARG A 53 -7.56 -1.69 24.60
CA ARG A 53 -6.44 -2.26 25.37
C ARG A 53 -5.92 -1.27 26.41
N VAL A 54 -5.31 -1.80 27.46
CA VAL A 54 -4.59 -1.01 28.49
C VAL A 54 -3.17 -1.59 28.66
N PRO A 55 -2.11 -0.84 28.31
CA PRO A 55 -2.14 0.49 27.69
C PRO A 55 -2.78 0.48 26.30
N GLU A 56 -3.27 1.66 25.87
CA GLU A 56 -3.75 1.87 24.50
C GLU A 56 -2.67 1.45 23.49
N ASP A 57 -3.07 0.74 22.45
CA ASP A 57 -2.16 0.34 21.39
C ASP A 57 -2.33 1.27 20.19
N ARG A 58 -1.22 1.68 19.57
CA ARG A 58 -1.22 2.62 18.45
C ARG A 58 -0.24 2.16 17.40
N TRP A 59 -0.65 2.21 16.15
CA TRP A 59 0.23 1.91 15.03
C TRP A 59 -0.16 2.72 13.80
N PHE A 60 0.70 2.68 12.80
CA PHE A 60 0.45 3.32 11.52
C PHE A 60 0.61 2.32 10.37
N GLY A 61 -0.01 2.67 9.26
CA GLY A 61 0.13 1.98 7.99
C GLY A 61 -0.08 2.94 6.84
N SER A 62 -0.15 2.39 5.64
CA SER A 62 -0.30 3.14 4.41
C SER A 62 -1.54 2.66 3.64
N GLY A 63 -1.94 3.44 2.64
CA GLY A 63 -3.03 3.07 1.73
C GLY A 63 -2.98 3.89 0.44
N ALA A 64 -3.94 3.63 -0.43
CA ALA A 64 -4.15 4.39 -1.65
C ALA A 64 -5.60 4.90 -1.77
N LEU A 65 -5.74 6.20 -2.05
CA LEU A 65 -7.02 6.78 -2.42
C LEU A 65 -7.51 6.20 -3.75
N LEU A 66 -8.75 5.70 -3.77
CA LEU A 66 -9.42 5.17 -4.97
C LEU A 66 -10.48 6.12 -5.54
N SER A 67 -11.05 7.01 -4.70
CA SER A 67 -12.03 8.02 -5.11
C SER A 67 -12.09 9.16 -4.08
N GLU A 68 -13.03 10.08 -4.22
CA GLU A 68 -13.25 11.18 -3.28
C GLU A 68 -13.51 10.73 -1.83
N SER A 69 -13.94 9.49 -1.60
CA SER A 69 -14.32 9.02 -0.26
C SER A 69 -13.83 7.63 0.08
N TRP A 70 -13.01 6.99 -0.75
CA TRP A 70 -12.61 5.60 -0.55
C TRP A 70 -11.11 5.41 -0.61
N VAL A 71 -10.58 4.70 0.37
CA VAL A 71 -9.18 4.31 0.49
C VAL A 71 -9.09 2.78 0.47
N LEU A 72 -8.10 2.28 -0.27
CA LEU A 72 -7.68 0.89 -0.30
C LEU A 72 -6.45 0.70 0.59
N THR A 73 -6.44 -0.38 1.37
CA THR A 73 -5.30 -0.75 2.22
C THR A 73 -5.29 -2.27 2.48
N ALA A 74 -4.31 -2.76 3.23
CA ALA A 74 -4.24 -4.14 3.69
C ALA A 74 -5.15 -4.35 4.91
N ALA A 75 -5.80 -5.51 5.00
CA ALA A 75 -6.68 -5.86 6.11
C ALA A 75 -5.92 -5.99 7.44
N HIS A 76 -4.68 -6.48 7.41
CA HIS A 76 -3.86 -6.65 8.60
C HIS A 76 -3.45 -5.32 9.25
N VAL A 77 -3.57 -4.19 8.55
CA VAL A 77 -3.37 -2.84 9.12
C VAL A 77 -4.54 -2.48 10.04
N LEU A 78 -5.71 -3.09 9.85
CA LEU A 78 -6.97 -2.70 10.48
C LEU A 78 -7.45 -3.78 11.46
N ARG A 79 -6.52 -4.32 12.27
CA ARG A 79 -6.66 -5.57 13.04
C ARG A 79 -7.91 -5.68 13.92
N SER A 80 -8.61 -4.59 14.25
CA SER A 80 -9.85 -4.63 15.01
C SER A 80 -10.97 -3.81 14.34
N GLN A 81 -12.09 -4.48 14.02
CA GLN A 81 -13.30 -3.82 13.52
C GLN A 81 -14.10 -3.08 14.62
N ARG A 82 -13.73 -3.25 15.90
CA ARG A 82 -14.71 -3.07 16.99
C ARG A 82 -14.59 -1.73 17.72
N ARG A 83 -13.41 -1.11 17.85
CA ARG A 83 -13.22 0.16 18.57
C ARG A 83 -11.99 0.99 18.13
N ASP A 84 -11.51 0.80 16.91
CA ASP A 84 -10.31 1.47 16.45
C ASP A 84 -10.66 2.88 15.97
N THR A 85 -10.09 3.92 16.59
CA THR A 85 -10.15 5.25 16.01
C THR A 85 -9.12 5.33 14.90
N SER A 86 -9.61 5.24 13.66
CA SER A 86 -8.78 5.32 12.46
C SER A 86 -8.91 6.70 11.82
N VAL A 87 -7.77 7.30 11.53
CA VAL A 87 -7.67 8.59 10.85
C VAL A 87 -6.80 8.44 9.61
N VAL A 88 -7.24 9.07 8.52
CA VAL A 88 -6.57 9.09 7.23
C VAL A 88 -6.00 10.48 6.98
N SER A 89 -4.70 10.57 6.78
CA SER A 89 -4.03 11.81 6.36
C SER A 89 -3.69 11.74 4.87
N LEU A 90 -4.19 12.70 4.10
CA LEU A 90 -4.01 12.82 2.64
C LEU A 90 -3.21 14.07 2.29
N GLY A 91 -2.48 14.01 1.17
CA GLY A 91 -1.61 15.12 0.74
C GLY A 91 -0.44 15.38 1.67
N LEU A 92 -0.21 14.49 2.64
CA LEU A 92 0.91 14.54 3.57
C LEU A 92 2.19 14.20 2.79
N HIS A 93 3.20 15.04 2.90
CA HIS A 93 4.53 14.77 2.36
C HIS A 93 5.56 14.63 3.48
N ASP A 94 5.52 15.56 4.43
CA ASP A 94 6.34 15.59 5.62
C ASP A 94 5.45 15.38 6.85
N ALA A 95 5.66 14.27 7.56
CA ALA A 95 4.92 13.90 8.75
C ALA A 95 5.22 14.79 9.97
N ALA A 96 6.32 15.54 9.96
CA ALA A 96 6.62 16.57 10.95
C ALA A 96 5.82 17.86 10.67
N ASP A 97 5.44 18.13 9.42
CA ASP A 97 4.57 19.25 9.02
C ASP A 97 3.14 18.79 8.67
N ARG A 98 2.40 18.34 9.69
CA ARG A 98 1.01 17.90 9.52
C ARG A 98 0.04 19.04 9.18
N GLY A 99 0.43 20.30 9.37
CA GLY A 99 -0.43 21.47 9.15
C GLY A 99 -0.89 21.66 7.71
N SER A 100 -0.16 21.08 6.76
CA SER A 100 -0.48 21.10 5.32
C SER A 100 -1.32 19.92 4.83
N SER A 101 -1.56 18.92 5.69
CA SER A 101 -2.26 17.68 5.31
C SER A 101 -3.77 17.74 5.56
N LEU A 102 -4.53 17.03 4.71
CA LEU A 102 -5.96 16.87 4.90
C LEU A 102 -6.23 15.65 5.77
N ILE A 103 -6.85 15.84 6.93
CA ILE A 103 -7.17 14.77 7.87
C ILE A 103 -8.66 14.41 7.73
N ARG A 104 -8.97 13.11 7.66
CA ARG A 104 -10.33 12.57 7.56
C ARG A 104 -10.52 11.39 8.50
N SER A 105 -11.65 11.38 9.20
CA SER A 105 -12.09 10.22 9.97
C SER A 105 -12.65 9.12 9.07
N VAL A 106 -12.66 7.90 9.56
CA VAL A 106 -13.24 6.73 8.87
C VAL A 106 -14.71 6.57 9.28
N LYS A 107 -15.63 6.57 8.29
CA LYS A 107 -17.06 6.27 8.46
C LYS A 107 -17.34 4.78 8.49
N LEU A 108 -16.65 4.03 7.62
CA LEU A 108 -16.89 2.59 7.43
C LEU A 108 -15.57 1.89 7.14
N LEU A 109 -15.37 0.73 7.77
CA LEU A 109 -14.21 -0.13 7.60
C LEU A 109 -14.70 -1.50 7.12
N LEU A 110 -14.21 -1.93 5.97
CA LEU A 110 -14.59 -3.19 5.33
C LEU A 110 -13.33 -4.04 5.12
N LEU A 111 -13.15 -5.05 5.96
CA LEU A 111 -12.16 -6.12 5.68
C LEU A 111 -12.74 -7.06 4.63
N HIS A 112 -11.89 -7.61 3.76
CA HIS A 112 -12.33 -8.71 2.91
C HIS A 112 -12.87 -9.86 3.78
N PRO A 113 -14.06 -10.43 3.47
CA PRO A 113 -14.70 -11.43 4.32
C PRO A 113 -13.84 -12.68 4.51
N ASP A 114 -13.05 -13.04 3.50
CA ASP A 114 -12.15 -14.20 3.54
C ASP A 114 -10.73 -13.87 4.04
N PHE A 115 -10.48 -12.68 4.59
CA PHE A 115 -9.17 -12.36 5.17
C PHE A 115 -8.79 -13.35 6.27
N GLN A 116 -7.61 -13.93 6.16
CA GLN A 116 -7.07 -14.91 7.10
C GLN A 116 -5.86 -14.32 7.82
N PRO A 117 -6.01 -13.81 9.06
CA PRO A 117 -4.91 -13.18 9.82
C PRO A 117 -3.73 -14.11 10.05
N ASN A 118 -3.98 -15.43 10.07
CA ASN A 118 -2.93 -16.41 10.28
C ASN A 118 -1.98 -16.45 9.09
N ASN A 119 -2.45 -16.45 7.84
CA ASN A 119 -1.59 -16.63 6.67
C ASN A 119 -1.57 -15.44 5.70
N TYR A 120 -2.18 -14.32 6.09
CA TYR A 120 -2.29 -13.09 5.29
C TYR A 120 -2.99 -13.30 3.92
N ASN A 121 -3.70 -14.40 3.72
CA ASN A 121 -4.47 -14.58 2.49
C ASN A 121 -5.69 -13.64 2.51
N ASN A 122 -6.02 -13.07 1.35
CA ASN A 122 -7.06 -12.05 1.21
C ASN A 122 -6.84 -10.80 2.06
N ASP A 123 -5.58 -10.39 2.20
CA ASP A 123 -5.17 -9.22 2.95
C ASP A 123 -5.45 -7.92 2.19
N ILE A 124 -6.73 -7.53 2.17
CA ILE A 124 -7.25 -6.34 1.51
C ILE A 124 -8.44 -5.77 2.27
N ALA A 125 -8.53 -4.46 2.35
CA ALA A 125 -9.60 -3.74 3.02
C ALA A 125 -9.91 -2.41 2.36
N LEU A 126 -11.13 -1.93 2.58
CA LEU A 126 -11.62 -0.62 2.14
C LEU A 126 -12.02 0.23 3.35
N LEU A 127 -11.68 1.51 3.27
CA LEU A 127 -12.10 2.54 4.22
C LEU A 127 -12.96 3.58 3.48
N LYS A 128 -14.15 3.87 4.00
CA LYS A 128 -14.97 5.01 3.57
C LYS A 128 -14.69 6.19 4.49
N LEU A 129 -14.31 7.33 3.93
CA LEU A 129 -14.11 8.57 4.66
C LEU A 129 -15.45 9.17 5.12
N THR A 130 -15.45 9.90 6.24
CA THR A 130 -16.65 10.63 6.73
C THR A 130 -17.07 11.74 5.79
N GLU A 131 -16.11 12.38 5.13
CA GLU A 131 -16.32 13.47 4.20
C GLU A 131 -15.53 13.24 2.92
N ARG A 132 -16.07 13.72 1.79
CA ARG A 132 -15.37 13.70 0.52
C ARG A 132 -14.13 14.59 0.57
N VAL A 133 -13.11 14.20 -0.18
CA VAL A 133 -11.91 15.01 -0.41
C VAL A 133 -12.02 15.72 -1.75
N GLU A 134 -11.57 16.96 -1.79
CA GLU A 134 -11.37 17.68 -3.05
C GLU A 134 -10.04 17.25 -3.67
N PHE A 135 -10.04 16.98 -4.97
CA PHE A 135 -8.82 16.63 -5.67
C PHE A 135 -7.94 17.86 -5.90
N THR A 136 -6.67 17.74 -5.53
CA THR A 136 -5.66 18.79 -5.66
C THR A 136 -4.45 18.26 -6.42
N GLU A 137 -3.34 19.00 -6.45
CA GLU A 137 -2.06 18.46 -6.94
C GLU A 137 -1.48 17.38 -6.00
N LEU A 138 -1.85 17.41 -4.72
CA LEU A 138 -1.34 16.52 -3.68
C LEU A 138 -2.30 15.37 -3.34
N ILE A 139 -3.57 15.46 -3.75
CA ILE A 139 -4.61 14.48 -3.43
C ILE A 139 -5.33 14.10 -4.72
N ARG A 140 -5.10 12.88 -5.21
CA ARG A 140 -5.75 12.30 -6.39
C ARG A 140 -5.82 10.78 -6.29
N PRO A 141 -6.87 10.15 -6.82
CA PRO A 141 -7.00 8.71 -6.74
C PRO A 141 -6.03 8.00 -7.71
N GLY A 142 -5.58 6.80 -7.33
CA GLY A 142 -4.90 5.87 -8.22
C GLY A 142 -5.90 5.18 -9.16
N ASP A 143 -5.44 4.72 -10.32
CA ASP A 143 -6.31 3.97 -11.23
C ASP A 143 -6.64 2.58 -10.67
N PRO A 144 -7.86 2.08 -10.97
CA PRO A 144 -8.27 0.74 -10.60
C PRO A 144 -7.41 -0.33 -11.31
N PRO A 145 -7.34 -1.53 -10.73
CA PRO A 145 -6.38 -2.57 -11.09
C PRO A 145 -6.48 -3.01 -12.57
N ALA A 146 -5.30 -3.30 -13.12
CA ALA A 146 -5.10 -3.98 -14.39
C ALA A 146 -4.35 -5.32 -14.15
N PRO A 147 -4.29 -6.23 -15.14
CA PRO A 147 -3.47 -7.43 -15.04
C PRO A 147 -2.01 -7.08 -14.76
N LEU A 148 -1.41 -7.68 -13.72
CA LEU A 148 -0.05 -7.37 -13.27
C LEU A 148 0.98 -7.62 -14.38
N PRO A 149 1.65 -6.59 -14.93
CA PRO A 149 2.74 -6.78 -15.86
C PRO A 149 4.00 -7.24 -15.13
N ASN A 150 4.82 -8.06 -15.80
CA ASN A 150 6.16 -8.41 -15.31
C ASN A 150 7.14 -7.24 -15.57
N SER A 151 7.01 -6.18 -14.77
CA SER A 151 7.72 -4.91 -14.94
C SER A 151 8.18 -4.35 -13.59
N LEU A 152 8.88 -3.22 -13.64
CA LEU A 152 9.21 -2.45 -12.45
C LEU A 152 8.00 -1.62 -12.00
N GLY A 153 7.65 -1.73 -10.72
CA GLY A 153 6.71 -0.83 -10.05
C GLY A 153 7.36 -0.02 -8.97
N VAL A 154 6.55 0.84 -8.36
CA VAL A 154 6.97 1.78 -7.33
C VAL A 154 6.11 1.58 -6.10
N VAL A 155 6.75 1.61 -4.94
CA VAL A 155 6.07 1.69 -3.64
C VAL A 155 6.54 2.95 -2.94
N ALA A 156 5.61 3.64 -2.29
CA ALA A 156 5.90 4.80 -1.47
C ALA A 156 5.37 4.59 -0.05
N GLY A 157 6.07 5.15 0.93
CA GLY A 157 5.70 5.04 2.33
C GLY A 157 6.66 5.77 3.26
N TRP A 158 6.29 5.79 4.54
CA TRP A 158 7.06 6.40 5.63
C TRP A 158 7.74 5.33 6.50
N GLY A 159 7.83 4.10 5.99
CA GLY A 159 8.40 2.96 6.69
C GLY A 159 9.92 3.06 6.94
N ILE A 160 10.42 2.07 7.66
CA ILE A 160 11.80 2.02 8.18
C ILE A 160 12.81 1.97 7.04
N SER A 161 13.74 2.93 7.02
CA SER A 161 14.75 3.06 5.96
C SER A 161 16.16 2.59 6.38
N ASN A 162 16.40 2.16 7.63
CA ASN A 162 17.75 1.88 8.14
C ASN A 162 17.89 0.53 8.87
N ASP A 163 19.00 -0.18 8.61
CA ASP A 163 19.48 -1.39 9.31
C ASP A 163 19.83 -1.17 10.81
N ASN A 164 19.87 0.09 11.28
CA ASN A 164 20.39 0.42 12.62
C ASN A 164 19.33 0.79 13.67
N THR A 165 18.05 0.75 13.33
CA THR A 165 16.97 0.94 14.30
C THR A 165 16.28 -0.37 14.57
N SER A 166 16.99 -1.25 15.28
CA SER A 166 16.34 -2.30 16.05
C SER A 166 15.30 -1.64 16.94
N SER A 167 14.08 -2.17 16.94
CA SER A 167 13.00 -1.82 17.86
C SER A 167 13.37 -2.28 19.28
N SER A 168 14.45 -1.72 19.85
CA SER A 168 14.97 -2.05 21.17
C SER A 168 14.62 -1.01 22.24
N SER A 169 13.72 -0.08 21.94
CA SER A 169 13.09 0.76 22.95
C SER A 169 11.59 0.53 22.87
N GLY A 170 10.95 0.24 24.00
CA GLY A 170 9.49 0.12 24.14
C GLY A 170 8.75 1.44 23.91
N ALA A 171 9.20 2.23 22.93
CA ALA A 171 8.51 3.40 22.42
C ALA A 171 7.41 2.94 21.45
N PRO A 172 6.26 3.63 21.41
CA PRO A 172 5.22 3.35 20.43
C PRO A 172 5.80 3.50 19.01
N PRO A 173 5.30 2.75 18.01
CA PRO A 173 5.77 2.85 16.64
C PRO A 173 5.64 4.30 16.14
N SER A 174 6.77 5.01 16.05
CA SER A 174 6.84 6.34 15.48
C SER A 174 7.19 6.25 14.00
N LEU A 175 6.73 7.23 13.22
CA LEU A 175 7.18 7.41 11.84
C LEU A 175 8.70 7.55 11.85
N THR A 176 9.40 6.77 11.03
CA THR A 176 10.86 6.72 11.05
C THR A 176 11.49 7.61 9.99
N SER A 177 10.74 7.95 8.94
CA SER A 177 11.08 9.04 8.03
C SER A 177 9.96 10.07 8.11
N ASP A 178 10.32 11.31 8.42
CA ASP A 178 9.37 12.41 8.37
C ASP A 178 8.91 12.62 6.92
N VAL A 179 9.81 12.48 5.95
CA VAL A 179 9.52 12.71 4.53
C VAL A 179 9.15 11.42 3.82
N LEU A 180 8.08 11.44 3.02
CA LEU A 180 7.65 10.31 2.20
C LEU A 180 8.79 9.79 1.31
N GLN A 181 9.10 8.50 1.41
CA GLN A 181 10.10 7.82 0.61
C GLN A 181 9.44 6.99 -0.49
N PHE A 182 10.19 6.65 -1.53
CA PHE A 182 9.75 5.66 -2.53
C PHE A 182 10.89 4.79 -3.04
N VAL A 183 10.54 3.59 -3.48
CA VAL A 183 11.46 2.60 -4.04
C VAL A 183 10.87 2.00 -5.31
N LYS A 184 11.75 1.69 -6.28
CA LYS A 184 11.38 0.99 -7.52
C LYS A 184 11.83 -0.46 -7.45
N LEU A 185 10.89 -1.39 -7.58
CA LEU A 185 11.11 -2.84 -7.40
C LEU A 185 10.59 -3.62 -8.62
N PRO A 186 11.31 -4.67 -9.08
CA PRO A 186 10.81 -5.57 -10.10
C PRO A 186 9.79 -6.54 -9.51
N VAL A 187 8.76 -6.84 -10.28
CA VAL A 187 7.92 -8.02 -10.02
C VAL A 187 8.77 -9.28 -10.17
N VAL A 188 8.63 -10.20 -9.22
CA VAL A 188 9.29 -11.51 -9.19
C VAL A 188 8.34 -12.55 -9.75
N SER A 189 8.87 -13.57 -10.45
CA SER A 189 8.05 -14.67 -10.93
C SER A 189 7.42 -15.43 -9.77
N GLN A 190 6.21 -15.95 -9.98
CA GLN A 190 5.50 -16.70 -8.93
C GLN A 190 6.33 -17.87 -8.42
N ASP A 191 6.99 -18.61 -9.33
CA ASP A 191 7.82 -19.78 -9.01
C ASP A 191 9.03 -19.42 -8.14
N GLU A 192 9.76 -18.34 -8.47
CA GLU A 192 10.90 -17.91 -7.64
C GLU A 192 10.42 -17.41 -6.28
N CYS A 193 9.29 -16.70 -6.22
CA CYS A 193 8.77 -16.27 -4.92
C CYS A 193 8.34 -17.45 -4.05
N GLN A 194 7.64 -18.43 -4.63
CA GLN A 194 7.25 -19.67 -3.94
C GLN A 194 8.48 -20.45 -3.49
N ALA A 195 9.46 -20.67 -4.37
CA ALA A 195 10.69 -21.38 -4.04
C ALA A 195 11.47 -20.69 -2.92
N SER A 196 11.51 -19.36 -2.98
CA SER A 196 12.14 -18.53 -1.97
C SER A 196 11.50 -18.71 -0.58
N TYR A 197 10.18 -18.64 -0.47
CA TYR A 197 9.50 -18.80 0.82
C TYR A 197 9.37 -20.26 1.28
N ALA A 198 9.32 -21.22 0.36
CA ALA A 198 9.29 -22.65 0.68
C ALA A 198 10.59 -23.12 1.37
N SER A 199 11.73 -22.47 1.09
CA SER A 199 13.00 -22.78 1.74
C SER A 199 13.16 -22.17 3.14
N ARG A 200 12.17 -21.40 3.63
CA ARG A 200 12.25 -20.65 4.89
C ARG A 200 11.37 -21.26 5.97
N SER A 201 11.75 -21.05 7.23
CA SER A 201 10.96 -21.44 8.41
C SER A 201 9.78 -20.50 8.68
N ILE A 202 8.99 -20.19 7.65
CA ILE A 202 7.73 -19.44 7.75
C ILE A 202 6.56 -20.44 7.67
N SER A 203 5.50 -20.20 8.43
CA SER A 203 4.32 -21.07 8.51
C SER A 203 3.26 -20.83 7.43
N TYR A 204 3.49 -19.91 6.47
CA TYR A 204 2.51 -19.50 5.48
C TYR A 204 3.07 -19.55 4.05
N ASN A 205 2.23 -19.93 3.10
CA ASN A 205 2.62 -20.14 1.71
C ASN A 205 2.22 -18.97 0.82
N ILE A 206 3.01 -18.73 -0.23
CA ILE A 206 2.64 -17.81 -1.31
C ILE A 206 1.46 -18.38 -2.10
N THR A 207 0.36 -17.63 -2.16
CA THR A 207 -0.88 -18.02 -2.87
C THR A 207 -1.01 -17.29 -4.22
N ASP A 208 -1.97 -17.70 -5.05
CA ASP A 208 -2.30 -17.02 -6.32
C ASP A 208 -2.89 -15.61 -6.11
N ASN A 209 -3.33 -15.34 -4.89
CA ASN A 209 -3.83 -14.04 -4.45
C ASN A 209 -2.70 -13.07 -4.08
N MET A 210 -1.45 -13.53 -4.15
CA MET A 210 -0.25 -12.77 -3.84
C MET A 210 0.65 -12.66 -5.07
N PHE A 211 1.54 -11.69 -5.05
CA PHE A 211 2.73 -11.63 -5.89
C PHE A 211 3.88 -11.05 -5.08
N CYS A 212 5.10 -11.14 -5.60
CA CYS A 212 6.28 -10.64 -4.90
C CYS A 212 7.01 -9.60 -5.74
N ALA A 213 7.68 -8.69 -5.07
CA ALA A 213 8.54 -7.72 -5.72
C ALA A 213 9.81 -7.49 -4.90
N GLY A 214 10.94 -7.36 -5.58
CA GLY A 214 12.23 -7.21 -4.92
C GLY A 214 13.40 -7.68 -5.78
N PHE A 215 14.60 -7.27 -5.41
CA PHE A 215 15.81 -7.72 -6.10
C PHE A 215 16.32 -9.02 -5.49
N PHE A 216 16.79 -9.95 -6.32
CA PHE A 216 17.35 -11.23 -5.87
C PHE A 216 18.49 -11.05 -4.87
N GLU A 217 19.39 -10.11 -5.12
CA GLU A 217 20.54 -9.76 -4.26
C GLU A 217 20.12 -9.10 -2.95
N GLY A 218 18.86 -8.65 -2.83
CA GLY A 218 18.41 -7.80 -1.74
C GLY A 218 18.79 -6.33 -1.92
N GLY A 219 18.99 -5.63 -0.81
CA GLY A 219 19.41 -4.23 -0.70
C GLY A 219 18.31 -3.18 -0.93
N ARG A 220 17.18 -3.53 -1.56
CA ARG A 220 16.00 -2.65 -1.64
C ARG A 220 14.75 -3.43 -1.39
N ASP A 221 13.94 -2.95 -0.47
CA ASP A 221 12.67 -3.58 -0.12
C ASP A 221 11.70 -2.56 0.48
N THR A 222 10.45 -2.98 0.63
CA THR A 222 9.45 -2.33 1.49
C THR A 222 9.59 -2.83 2.91
N CYS A 223 9.38 -1.96 3.90
CA CYS A 223 9.65 -2.27 5.30
C CYS A 223 8.46 -2.01 6.22
N LEU A 224 8.67 -2.26 7.52
CA LEU A 224 7.75 -1.89 8.59
C LEU A 224 7.29 -0.44 8.40
N GLY A 225 5.97 -0.22 8.42
CA GLY A 225 5.36 1.10 8.19
C GLY A 225 4.88 1.37 6.76
N ASP A 226 5.32 0.56 5.78
CA ASP A 226 4.80 0.61 4.41
C ASP A 226 3.56 -0.29 4.21
N SER A 227 3.23 -1.12 5.21
CA SER A 227 2.07 -2.03 5.21
C SER A 227 0.79 -1.37 4.73
N GLY A 228 0.10 -2.00 3.78
CA GLY A 228 -1.09 -1.48 3.12
C GLY A 228 -0.85 -0.43 2.03
N GLY A 229 0.38 0.09 1.91
CA GLY A 229 0.78 1.00 0.84
C GLY A 229 0.70 0.35 -0.54
N ALA A 230 0.48 1.17 -1.57
CA ALA A 230 0.24 0.66 -2.92
C ALA A 230 1.54 0.39 -3.68
N PHE A 231 1.58 -0.77 -4.35
CA PHE A 231 2.48 -1.04 -5.46
C PHE A 231 1.84 -0.54 -6.75
N VAL A 232 2.42 0.52 -7.32
CA VAL A 232 1.88 1.21 -8.50
C VAL A 232 2.79 1.08 -9.71
N MET A 233 2.18 1.01 -10.88
CA MET A 233 2.90 1.10 -12.17
C MET A 233 2.14 2.03 -13.11
N GLU A 234 2.90 2.73 -13.94
CA GLU A 234 2.34 3.46 -15.07
C GLU A 234 1.96 2.46 -16.17
N ASP A 235 0.67 2.39 -16.49
CA ASP A 235 0.19 1.67 -17.65
C ASP A 235 0.67 2.37 -18.92
N ARG A 236 1.31 1.60 -19.81
CA ARG A 236 1.98 2.17 -20.99
C ARG A 236 0.99 2.71 -22.02
N VAL A 237 -0.23 2.19 -22.05
CA VAL A 237 -1.25 2.54 -23.05
C VAL A 237 -2.00 3.78 -22.61
N SER A 238 -2.59 3.74 -21.41
CA SER A 238 -3.39 4.84 -20.86
C SER A 238 -2.54 5.97 -20.26
N ARG A 239 -1.25 5.71 -19.97
CA ARG A 239 -0.34 6.61 -19.24
C ARG A 239 -0.85 6.94 -17.83
N ARG A 240 -1.69 6.07 -17.26
CA ARG A 240 -2.24 6.21 -15.91
C ARG A 240 -1.50 5.32 -14.93
N TRP A 241 -1.41 5.78 -13.69
CA TRP A 241 -0.81 5.06 -12.58
C TRP A 241 -1.84 4.18 -11.89
N VAL A 242 -1.66 2.87 -12.04
CA VAL A 242 -2.59 1.84 -11.59
C VAL A 242 -2.08 1.20 -10.31
N VAL A 243 -2.99 0.92 -9.37
CA VAL A 243 -2.70 0.16 -8.14
C VAL A 243 -2.76 -1.33 -8.43
N PHE A 244 -1.60 -1.98 -8.47
CA PHE A 244 -1.48 -3.41 -8.78
C PHE A 244 -1.36 -4.29 -7.54
N GLY A 245 -0.80 -3.73 -6.46
CA GLY A 245 -0.55 -4.46 -5.23
C GLY A 245 -0.72 -3.62 -3.97
N LEU A 246 -0.82 -4.31 -2.85
CA LEU A 246 -0.78 -3.73 -1.51
C LEU A 246 0.31 -4.43 -0.72
N VAL A 247 1.19 -3.68 -0.05
CA VAL A 247 2.23 -4.25 0.82
C VAL A 247 1.54 -5.07 1.91
N SER A 248 1.82 -6.37 1.97
CA SER A 248 1.14 -7.30 2.88
C SER A 248 2.09 -7.82 3.95
N TRP A 249 3.15 -8.54 3.57
CA TRP A 249 4.12 -9.11 4.50
C TRP A 249 5.48 -9.35 3.84
N GLY A 250 6.48 -9.73 4.63
CA GLY A 250 7.83 -10.06 4.20
C GLY A 250 8.43 -11.18 5.04
N GLY A 251 9.67 -11.60 4.71
CA GLY A 251 10.38 -12.59 5.52
C GLY A 251 10.71 -12.08 6.93
N PRO A 252 10.99 -12.95 7.90
CA PRO A 252 11.41 -12.55 9.24
C PRO A 252 12.81 -11.93 9.27
N GLU A 253 13.59 -12.11 8.20
CA GLU A 253 14.91 -11.52 8.07
C GLU A 253 14.84 -10.00 7.84
N GLU A 254 15.97 -9.33 8.01
CA GLU A 254 16.07 -7.88 7.79
C GLU A 254 15.60 -7.50 6.39
N CYS A 255 14.93 -6.36 6.28
CA CYS A 255 14.48 -5.82 4.99
C CYS A 255 15.61 -5.77 3.97
N GLY A 256 15.33 -6.21 2.74
CA GLY A 256 16.36 -6.24 1.71
C GLY A 256 17.40 -7.33 1.94
N SER A 257 17.13 -8.34 2.75
CA SER A 257 17.90 -9.57 2.77
C SER A 257 17.86 -10.28 1.41
N GLN A 258 18.93 -11.00 1.09
CA GLN A 258 19.03 -11.72 -0.17
C GLN A 258 17.88 -12.73 -0.32
N ARG A 259 17.23 -12.70 -1.50
CA ARG A 259 16.03 -13.49 -1.83
C ARG A 259 14.88 -13.32 -0.83
N VAL A 260 14.83 -12.28 -0.01
CA VAL A 260 13.63 -11.96 0.78
C VAL A 260 12.88 -10.89 -0.01
N TYR A 261 11.74 -11.28 -0.58
CA TYR A 261 10.96 -10.40 -1.44
C TYR A 261 9.76 -9.87 -0.68
N GLY A 262 9.45 -8.59 -0.76
CA GLY A 262 8.15 -8.10 -0.29
C GLY A 262 7.01 -8.87 -0.96
N VAL A 263 6.04 -9.32 -0.16
CA VAL A 263 4.84 -10.03 -0.61
C VAL A 263 3.67 -9.04 -0.60
N TYR A 264 2.97 -9.00 -1.73
CA TYR A 264 1.91 -8.04 -2.00
C TYR A 264 0.61 -8.77 -2.31
N THR A 265 -0.50 -8.23 -1.80
CA THR A 265 -1.84 -8.66 -2.22
C THR A 265 -2.05 -8.29 -3.69
N ARG A 266 -2.44 -9.25 -4.54
CA ARG A 266 -2.69 -9.04 -5.97
C ARG A 266 -4.06 -8.40 -6.19
N VAL A 267 -4.13 -7.07 -6.26
CA VAL A 267 -5.39 -6.30 -6.29
C VAL A 267 -6.30 -6.70 -7.46
N ALA A 268 -5.74 -7.10 -8.59
CA ALA A 268 -6.50 -7.60 -9.75
C ALA A 268 -7.36 -8.85 -9.47
N LYS A 269 -7.15 -9.57 -8.35
CA LYS A 269 -7.99 -10.69 -7.91
C LYS A 269 -9.25 -10.25 -7.15
N TYR A 270 -9.32 -8.97 -6.76
CA TYR A 270 -10.37 -8.43 -5.89
C TYR A 270 -11.20 -7.32 -6.54
N VAL A 271 -11.08 -7.13 -7.86
CA VAL A 271 -11.76 -6.04 -8.58
C VAL A 271 -13.27 -6.10 -8.39
N GLU A 272 -13.84 -7.30 -8.50
CA GLU A 272 -15.29 -7.52 -8.33
C GLU A 272 -15.73 -7.13 -6.91
N TRP A 273 -15.04 -7.63 -5.88
CA TRP A 273 -15.32 -7.26 -4.49
C TRP A 273 -15.19 -5.76 -4.25
N ILE A 274 -14.13 -5.12 -4.77
CA ILE A 274 -13.93 -3.67 -4.65
C ILE A 274 -15.11 -2.92 -5.27
N GLN A 275 -15.51 -3.27 -6.49
CA GLN A 275 -16.62 -2.60 -7.19
C GLN A 275 -17.95 -2.79 -6.47
N GLU A 276 -18.23 -4.00 -5.98
CA GLU A 276 -19.42 -4.29 -5.20
C GLU A 276 -19.50 -3.39 -3.95
N GLN A 277 -18.42 -3.29 -3.18
CA GLN A 277 -18.42 -2.45 -1.97
C GLN A 277 -18.55 -0.96 -2.27
N LEU A 278 -17.88 -0.48 -3.33
CA LEU A 278 -17.95 0.94 -3.73
C LEU A 278 -19.36 1.35 -4.17
N HIS A 279 -20.15 0.44 -4.73
CA HIS A 279 -21.52 0.69 -5.17
C HIS A 279 -22.59 0.38 -4.11
N ALA A 280 -22.36 -0.61 -3.25
CA ALA A 280 -23.36 -1.07 -2.28
C ALA A 280 -23.37 -0.25 -0.99
N ALA A 281 -22.28 0.42 -0.62
CA ALA A 281 -22.16 1.05 0.68
C ALA A 281 -22.80 2.47 0.70
N PRO A 282 -23.86 2.70 1.52
CA PRO A 282 -24.60 3.97 1.59
C PRO A 282 -23.77 5.16 2.11
#